data_AF-A0A7K5H716-F1
#
_entry.id   AF-A0A7K5H716-F1
#
_cell.length_a   1.000
_cell.length_b   1.000
_cell.length_c   1.000
_cell.angle_alpha   90.00
_cell.angle_beta   90.00
_cell.angle_gamma   90.00
#
_symmetry.space_group_name_H-M   'P 1'
#
loop_
_entity.id
_entity.type
_entity.pdbx_description
1 polymer ?
#
loop_
_entity_poly.entity_id
_entity_poly.type
_entity_poly.pdbx_seq_one_letter_code
_entity_poly.pdbx_strand_id
1 'polypeptide(L)' 'GAGTPVPGRVTQLVTDFGLRLFREAVGRRGDTNAIFAPHGATTVLSALQLATAGHGRHQLEVAMGFNINGEGPGGPWPHG' A
#
# COMPACT_ATOMS: atom_id res chain seq x y z
N GLY A 1 -12.96 21.19 -0.12
CA GLY A 1 -12.36 20.83 1.17
C GLY A 1 -12.01 19.37 1.11
N ALA A 2 -10.73 19.04 1.32
CA ALA A 2 -10.23 17.66 1.19
C ALA A 2 -10.96 16.76 2.19
N GLY A 3 -11.71 15.78 1.67
CA GLY A 3 -12.45 14.83 2.49
C GLY A 3 -11.47 14.03 3.33
N THR A 4 -11.64 14.06 4.65
CA THR A 4 -10.96 13.15 5.58
C THR A 4 -11.08 11.72 5.06
N PRO A 5 -9.97 10.96 4.96
CA PRO A 5 -10.03 9.55 4.58
C PRO A 5 -11.03 8.84 5.48
N VAL A 6 -12.11 8.31 4.90
CA VAL A 6 -13.08 7.53 5.67
C VAL A 6 -12.31 6.32 6.20
N PRO A 7 -12.20 6.11 7.53
CA PRO A 7 -11.36 5.06 8.10
C PRO A 7 -11.61 3.69 7.47
N GLY A 8 -12.87 3.39 7.13
CA GLY A 8 -13.25 2.16 6.43
C GLY A 8 -12.63 2.01 5.03
N ARG A 9 -12.41 3.11 4.30
CA ARG A 9 -11.82 3.06 2.94
C ARG A 9 -10.33 2.72 2.99
N VAL A 10 -9.59 3.30 3.93
CA VAL A 10 -8.16 2.98 4.10
C VAL A 10 -7.99 1.53 4.55
N THR A 11 -8.79 1.08 5.51
CA THR A 11 -8.80 -0.32 5.94
C THR A 11 -9.08 -1.25 4.75
N GLN A 12 -10.08 -0.93 3.91
CA GLN A 12 -10.39 -1.74 2.73
C GLN A 12 -9.22 -1.81 1.74
N LEU A 13 -8.58 -0.67 1.44
CA LEU A 13 -7.42 -0.62 0.52
C LEU A 13 -6.24 -1.43 1.07
N VAL A 14 -5.99 -1.35 2.38
CA VAL A 14 -4.97 -2.15 3.08
C VAL A 14 -5.29 -3.64 2.99
N THR A 15 -6.54 -4.03 3.24
CA THR A 15 -6.96 -5.44 3.14
C THR A 15 -6.85 -5.98 1.72
N ASP A 16 -7.31 -5.21 0.73
CA ASP A 16 -7.27 -5.60 -0.70
C ASP A 16 -5.83 -5.75 -1.20
N PHE A 17 -4.95 -4.82 -0.83
CA PHE A 17 -3.54 -4.89 -1.16
C PHE A 17 -2.84 -6.08 -0.48
N GLY A 18 -3.08 -6.28 0.81
CA GLY A 18 -2.54 -7.44 1.53
C GLY A 18 -3.00 -8.78 0.93
N LEU A 19 -4.26 -8.89 0.51
CA LEU A 19 -4.75 -10.12 -0.13
C LEU A 19 -4.10 -10.37 -1.51
N ARG A 20 -3.80 -9.32 -2.28
CA ARG A 20 -3.03 -9.43 -3.53
C ARG A 20 -1.61 -9.93 -3.27
N LEU A 21 -0.91 -9.38 -2.27
CA LEU A 21 0.42 -9.85 -1.85
C LEU A 21 0.41 -11.31 -1.42
N PHE A 22 -0.60 -11.72 -0.63
CA PHE A 22 -0.74 -13.12 -0.23
C PHE A 22 -0.85 -14.04 -1.44
N ARG A 23 -1.76 -13.74 -2.37
CA ARG A 23 -1.98 -14.57 -3.57
C ARG A 23 -0.71 -14.72 -4.39
N GLU A 24 0.07 -13.65 -4.55
CA GLU A 24 1.34 -13.71 -5.27
C GLU A 24 2.38 -14.54 -4.51
N ALA A 25 2.44 -14.42 -3.18
CA ALA A 25 3.36 -15.19 -2.35
C ALA A 25 3.04 -16.70 -2.31
N VAL A 26 1.75 -17.07 -2.31
CA VAL A 26 1.30 -18.48 -2.21
C VAL A 26 1.10 -19.13 -3.57
N GLY A 27 0.74 -18.37 -4.62
CA GLY A 27 0.61 -18.89 -5.99
C GLY A 27 1.90 -19.53 -6.51
N ARG A 28 3.05 -19.16 -5.94
CA ARG A 28 4.37 -19.74 -6.23
C ARG A 28 4.70 -21.00 -5.42
N ARG A 29 3.91 -21.37 -4.42
CA ARG A 29 4.27 -22.35 -3.38
C ARG A 29 3.74 -23.78 -3.55
N GLY A 30 2.91 -24.08 -4.56
CA GLY A 30 2.32 -25.42 -4.70
C GLY A 30 1.55 -25.85 -3.44
N ASP A 31 1.55 -27.14 -3.10
CA ASP A 31 0.78 -27.71 -1.98
C ASP A 31 1.49 -27.57 -0.62
N THR A 32 1.95 -26.36 -0.27
CA THR A 32 2.53 -26.10 1.05
C THR A 32 1.73 -25.09 1.86
N ASN A 33 1.62 -25.35 3.16
CA ASN A 33 0.97 -24.43 4.09
C ASN A 33 1.71 -23.09 4.14
N ALA A 34 0.96 -21.99 4.04
CA ALA A 34 1.50 -20.64 4.10
C ALA A 34 0.75 -19.80 5.14
N ILE A 35 1.51 -19.02 5.91
CA ILE A 35 0.98 -18.04 6.85
C ILE A 35 1.39 -16.67 6.34
N PHE A 36 0.46 -15.72 6.37
CA PHE A 36 0.69 -14.36 5.92
C PHE A 36 -0.10 -13.39 6.77
N ALA A 37 0.49 -12.23 7.06
CA ALA A 37 -0.12 -11.17 7.84
C ALA A 37 -0.37 -9.94 6.94
N PRO A 38 -1.57 -9.81 6.33
CA PRO A 38 -1.90 -8.73 5.41
C PRO A 38 -1.63 -7.33 5.97
N HIS A 39 -2.03 -7.10 7.21
CA HIS A 39 -1.81 -5.82 7.87
C HIS A 39 -0.32 -5.55 8.11
N GLY A 40 0.43 -6.53 8.63
CA GLY A 40 1.86 -6.37 8.91
C GLY A 40 2.69 -6.05 7.65
N ALA A 41 2.44 -6.77 6.55
CA ALA A 41 3.11 -6.50 5.27
C ALA A 41 2.79 -5.09 4.76
N THR A 42 1.53 -4.68 4.86
CA THR A 42 1.11 -3.34 4.42
C THR A 42 1.68 -2.23 5.31
N THR A 43 1.80 -2.46 6.62
CA THR A 43 2.44 -1.52 7.55
C THR A 43 3.90 -1.27 7.18
N VAL A 44 4.66 -2.31 6.83
CA VAL A 44 6.06 -2.16 6.40
C VAL A 44 6.16 -1.34 5.11
N LEU A 45 5.30 -1.61 4.14
CA LEU A 45 5.28 -0.87 2.87
C LEU A 45 4.80 0.58 3.02
N SER A 46 3.89 0.82 3.95
CA SER A 46 3.47 2.18 4.34
C SER A 46 4.62 2.96 4.97
N ALA A 47 5.39 2.32 5.87
CA ALA A 47 6.59 2.92 6.45
C ALA A 47 7.66 3.20 5.39
N LEU A 48 7.82 2.30 4.41
CA LEU A 48 8.72 2.53 3.27
C LEU A 48 8.26 3.71 2.42
N GLN A 49 6.97 3.87 2.17
CA GLN A 49 6.42 5.03 1.47
C GLN A 49 6.65 6.35 2.23
N LEU A 50 6.67 6.34 3.58
CA LEU A 50 7.08 7.51 4.39
C LEU A 50 8.55 7.85 4.18
N ALA A 51 9.42 6.84 4.17
CA ALA A 51 10.86 7.00 4.17
C ALA A 51 11.46 7.27 2.79
N THR A 52 10.68 7.07 1.71
CA THR A 52 11.16 7.19 0.33
C THR A 52 10.56 8.43 -0.34
N ALA A 53 11.33 9.07 -1.22
CA ALA A 53 10.91 10.21 -2.03
C ALA A 53 11.02 9.92 -3.53
N GLY A 54 10.50 10.82 -4.36
CA GLY A 54 10.61 10.76 -5.82
C GLY A 54 10.04 9.47 -6.42
N HIS A 55 10.79 8.88 -7.35
CA HIS A 55 10.30 7.75 -8.16
C HIS A 55 9.97 6.51 -7.32
N GLY A 56 10.75 6.21 -6.28
CA GLY A 56 10.49 5.06 -5.39
C GLY A 56 9.20 5.22 -4.59
N ARG A 57 8.90 6.44 -4.14
CA ARG A 57 7.62 6.73 -3.47
C ARG A 57 6.44 6.54 -4.41
N HIS A 58 6.55 7.05 -5.64
CA HIS A 58 5.49 6.94 -6.63
C HIS A 58 5.15 5.49 -6.98
N GLN A 59 6.17 4.64 -7.14
CA GLN A 59 5.96 3.20 -7.37
C GLN A 59 5.17 2.54 -6.23
N LEU A 60 5.44 2.91 -4.97
CA LEU A 60 4.69 2.42 -3.81
C LEU A 60 3.26 2.92 -3.79
N GLU A 61 3.01 4.20 -4.11
CA GLU A 61 1.66 4.76 -4.21
C GLU A 61 0.82 4.02 -5.27
N VAL A 62 1.40 3.77 -6.44
CA VAL A 62 0.73 3.03 -7.53
C VAL A 62 0.46 1.58 -7.12
N ALA A 63 1.44 0.91 -6.53
CA ALA A 63 1.29 -0.50 -6.14
C ALA A 63 0.26 -0.69 -5.03
N MET A 64 0.25 0.18 -4.02
CA MET A 64 -0.69 0.09 -2.90
C MET A 64 -2.08 0.63 -3.25
N GLY A 65 -2.18 1.53 -4.23
CA GLY A 65 -3.44 2.18 -4.62
C GLY A 65 -3.89 3.26 -3.63
N PHE A 66 -3.01 3.69 -2.72
CA PHE A 66 -3.25 4.79 -1.80
C PHE A 66 -1.94 5.47 -1.38
N ASN A 67 -2.10 6.70 -0.87
CA ASN A 67 -1.05 7.47 -0.25
C ASN A 67 -1.34 7.63 1.24
N ILE A 68 -0.35 7.35 2.06
CA ILE A 68 -0.39 7.54 3.51
C ILE A 68 -0.56 9.00 3.95
N ASN A 69 -0.19 9.98 3.12
CA ASN A 69 -0.35 11.40 3.42
C ASN A 69 -1.78 11.91 3.15
N GLY A 70 -2.69 11.05 2.68
CA GLY A 70 -4.07 11.43 2.36
C GLY A 70 -4.25 12.19 1.04
N GLU A 71 -3.15 12.58 0.37
CA GLU A 71 -3.18 13.14 -0.98
C GLU A 71 -3.17 12.02 -2.01
N GLY A 72 -4.23 11.91 -2.81
CA GLY A 72 -4.30 10.91 -3.88
C GLY A 72 -3.07 10.95 -4.81
N PRO A 73 -2.79 9.88 -5.56
CA PRO A 73 -1.68 9.86 -6.51
C PRO A 73 -1.83 11.05 -7.49
N GLY A 74 -1.01 12.08 -7.34
CA GLY A 74 -1.11 13.34 -8.09
C GLY A 74 -1.36 14.62 -7.27
N GLY A 75 -1.25 14.60 -5.94
CA GLY A 75 -1.15 15.83 -5.14
C GLY A 75 0.05 16.70 -5.59
N PRO A 76 -0.01 18.04 -5.37
CA PRO A 76 0.91 18.99 -5.99
C PRO A 76 2.31 18.86 -5.39
N TRP A 77 3.13 17.97 -5.94
CA TRP A 77 4.54 17.91 -5.62
C TRP A 77 5.27 19.09 -6.27
N PRO A 78 6.10 19.84 -5.51
CA PRO A 78 7.04 20.79 -6.10
C PRO A 78 8.17 20.00 -6.78
N HIS A 79 8.45 20.33 -8.04
CA HIS A 79 9.64 19.87 -8.74
C HIS A 79 10.89 20.40 -8.00
N GLY A 80 11.69 19.50 -7.46
CA GLY A 80 13.05 19.74 -6.99
C GLY A 80 13.99 18.79 -7.70
#